data_AF-A0A2N2XIV9-F1
#
_entry.id   AF-A0A2N2XIV9-F1
#
_cell.length_a   1.000
_cell.length_b   1.000
_cell.length_c   1.000
_cell.angle_alpha   90.00
_cell.angle_beta   90.00
_cell.angle_gamma   90.00
#
_symmetry.space_group_name_H-M   'P 1'
#
loop_
_entity.id
_entity.type
_entity.pdbx_description
1 polymer ?
#
loop_
_entity_poly.entity_id
_entity_poly.type
_entity_poly.pdbx_seq_one_letter_code
_entity_poly.pdbx_strand_id
1 'polypeptide(L)'
;MKKLLLLSMMLSLAYVIQAQTEDKKWNIGLHVGAIQYKGDLGNDFYKTDMAFYSLGGLSLSRYIGSHFDVSLFATKGAVGFNRPAGNFKSNFTAAMLNFRFNILGPRSAVRPYIFVGGGAMLFDKNLNISEGRIDYITPSFGGGINFKMGPSVMLNLRETFMYTNEDKRDGVIAGDNDAYLMHTVGVTFNFGNKKDADKDGISDKYDKCPDTPPGIAVDKTGCPLDKDADGVADYIDECPDVAGVKSLKGCPDKDGDGVADKNDVCPDIAGPVALKGCPDTDKDGIADRDDRCPDVAGPLELKGCPDTDKDGVADLDDRCPDTKAGFKVDAMGCPMDNDKDGLLNEDDRCPDAAGPVSLKG
;
A
#
# COMPACT_ATOMS: atom_id res chain seq x y z
N MET A 1 13.66 8.99 -43.45
CA MET A 1 12.57 9.06 -42.46
C MET A 1 12.20 7.71 -41.83
N LYS A 2 12.10 6.59 -42.58
CA LYS A 2 11.80 5.25 -42.00
C LYS A 2 12.86 4.68 -41.04
N LYS A 3 14.14 5.06 -41.17
CA LYS A 3 15.24 4.61 -40.27
C LYS A 3 15.31 5.37 -38.94
N LEU A 4 14.77 6.60 -38.86
CA LEU A 4 14.73 7.38 -37.61
C LEU A 4 13.56 6.95 -36.70
N LEU A 5 12.45 6.49 -37.29
CA LEU A 5 11.29 5.99 -36.53
C LEU A 5 11.59 4.68 -35.78
N LEU A 6 12.42 3.80 -36.35
CA LEU A 6 12.88 2.58 -35.67
C LEU A 6 13.84 2.89 -34.51
N LEU A 7 14.63 3.96 -34.62
CA LEU A 7 15.54 4.39 -33.54
C LEU A 7 14.77 5.07 -32.40
N SER A 8 13.71 5.84 -32.70
CA SER A 8 12.85 6.46 -31.68
C SER A 8 11.96 5.43 -30.98
N MET A 9 11.55 4.35 -31.68
CA MET A 9 10.78 3.24 -31.09
C MET A 9 11.67 2.34 -30.20
N MET A 10 12.98 2.25 -30.48
CA MET A 10 13.95 1.62 -29.57
C MET A 10 14.27 2.50 -28.35
N LEU A 11 14.25 3.83 -28.49
CA LEU A 11 14.49 4.75 -27.37
C LEU A 11 13.29 4.88 -26.42
N SER A 12 12.06 4.68 -26.91
CA SER A 12 10.84 4.65 -26.07
C SER A 12 10.68 3.37 -25.25
N LEU A 13 11.45 2.30 -25.55
CA LEU A 13 11.50 1.10 -24.71
C LEU A 13 12.46 1.23 -23.50
N ALA A 14 13.21 2.32 -23.39
CA ALA A 14 14.16 2.54 -22.31
C ALA A 14 13.51 3.02 -20.98
N TYR A 15 12.20 3.26 -20.94
CA TYR A 15 11.50 3.87 -19.80
C TYR A 15 10.61 2.93 -18.97
N VAL A 16 10.88 1.62 -18.96
CA VAL A 16 10.32 0.72 -17.93
C VAL A 16 11.40 -0.25 -17.44
N ILE A 17 12.40 0.29 -16.72
CA ILE A 17 13.35 -0.49 -15.93
C ILE A 17 12.65 -0.90 -14.63
N GLN A 18 11.70 -1.82 -14.71
CA GLN A 18 11.33 -2.68 -13.59
C GLN A 18 11.82 -4.08 -13.97
N ALA A 19 13.14 -4.27 -13.80
CA ALA A 19 13.79 -5.56 -13.94
C ALA A 19 13.13 -6.58 -13.01
N GLN A 20 13.08 -7.85 -13.43
CA GLN A 20 12.64 -8.97 -12.57
C GLN A 20 13.17 -8.86 -11.14
N THR A 21 12.27 -8.92 -10.17
CA THR A 21 12.55 -8.86 -8.73
C THR A 21 12.17 -10.19 -8.06
N GLU A 22 12.56 -10.35 -6.79
CA GLU A 22 12.16 -11.41 -5.82
C GLU A 22 10.63 -11.62 -5.74
N ASP A 23 9.86 -10.72 -6.33
CA ASP A 23 8.41 -10.61 -6.27
C ASP A 23 7.69 -11.53 -7.26
N LYS A 24 8.30 -11.80 -8.43
CA LYS A 24 7.76 -12.74 -9.45
C LYS A 24 8.40 -14.11 -9.27
N LYS A 25 7.93 -14.85 -8.26
CA LYS A 25 8.56 -16.11 -7.84
C LYS A 25 8.41 -17.28 -8.81
N TRP A 26 7.52 -17.21 -9.78
CA TRP A 26 7.29 -18.30 -10.74
C TRP A 26 7.75 -17.92 -12.14
N ASN A 27 8.23 -18.92 -12.89
CA ASN A 27 8.60 -18.82 -14.29
C ASN A 27 8.00 -20.00 -15.06
N ILE A 28 7.32 -19.74 -16.17
CA ILE A 28 6.89 -20.77 -17.12
C ILE A 28 7.60 -20.55 -18.45
N GLY A 29 7.97 -21.62 -19.15
CA GLY A 29 8.71 -21.53 -20.40
C GLY A 29 8.22 -22.49 -21.46
N LEU A 30 8.23 -22.01 -22.70
CA LEU A 30 8.05 -22.78 -23.92
C LEU A 30 9.41 -22.92 -24.59
N HIS A 31 9.81 -24.15 -24.93
CA HIS A 31 11.13 -24.47 -25.47
C HIS A 31 11.01 -25.28 -26.75
N VAL A 32 11.93 -25.05 -27.66
CA VAL A 32 12.15 -25.86 -28.85
C VAL A 32 13.64 -26.14 -28.97
N GLY A 33 14.00 -27.27 -29.57
CA GLY A 33 15.39 -27.65 -29.61
C GLY A 33 15.68 -28.88 -30.44
N ALA A 34 16.91 -29.34 -30.30
CA ALA A 34 17.39 -30.57 -30.90
C ALA A 34 18.10 -31.43 -29.85
N ILE A 35 18.00 -32.75 -30.01
CA ILE A 35 18.69 -33.74 -29.19
C ILE A 35 19.68 -34.53 -30.03
N GLN A 36 20.82 -34.83 -29.41
CA GLN A 36 21.84 -35.75 -29.87
C GLN A 36 21.93 -36.93 -28.90
N TYR A 37 22.33 -38.08 -29.41
CA TYR A 37 22.46 -39.33 -28.67
C TYR A 37 23.85 -39.89 -28.84
N LYS A 38 24.45 -40.30 -27.72
CA LYS A 38 25.73 -41.01 -27.64
C LYS A 38 25.52 -42.31 -26.87
N GLY A 39 25.93 -43.42 -27.47
CA GLY A 39 25.92 -44.78 -26.92
C GLY A 39 26.85 -45.65 -27.75
N ASP A 40 26.85 -46.96 -27.50
CA ASP A 40 27.74 -47.93 -28.15
C ASP A 40 27.68 -47.90 -29.69
N LEU A 41 26.49 -47.66 -30.26
CA LEU A 41 26.27 -47.49 -31.70
C LEU A 41 26.07 -46.03 -32.14
N GLY A 42 26.03 -45.11 -31.18
CA GLY A 42 25.52 -43.74 -31.30
C GLY A 42 26.47 -42.68 -31.87
N ASN A 43 26.04 -41.42 -31.79
CA ASN A 43 26.75 -40.24 -32.29
C ASN A 43 27.65 -39.65 -31.21
N ASP A 44 28.79 -39.06 -31.58
CA ASP A 44 29.52 -38.20 -30.65
C ASP A 44 28.77 -36.87 -30.46
N PHE A 45 28.85 -36.30 -29.27
CA PHE A 45 28.30 -34.97 -29.00
C PHE A 45 29.02 -33.89 -29.81
N TYR A 46 28.26 -32.85 -30.22
CA TYR A 46 28.71 -31.69 -30.99
C TYR A 46 29.14 -31.97 -32.44
N LYS A 47 28.83 -33.16 -32.96
CA LYS A 47 29.06 -33.49 -34.37
C LYS A 47 27.88 -33.04 -35.22
N THR A 48 28.09 -31.98 -36.01
CA THR A 48 27.04 -31.36 -36.84
C THR A 48 26.70 -32.13 -38.12
N ASP A 49 27.54 -33.10 -38.49
CA ASP A 49 27.36 -34.05 -39.60
C ASP A 49 26.50 -35.26 -39.23
N MET A 50 26.06 -35.36 -37.97
CA MET A 50 25.24 -36.46 -37.47
C MET A 50 23.75 -36.11 -37.43
N ALA A 51 22.89 -37.12 -37.28
CA ALA A 51 21.44 -36.91 -37.20
C ALA A 51 21.04 -36.14 -35.92
N PHE A 52 20.29 -35.06 -36.09
CA PHE A 52 19.63 -34.30 -35.02
C PHE A 52 18.13 -34.53 -35.09
N TYR A 53 17.51 -34.67 -33.93
CA TYR A 53 16.06 -34.81 -33.83
C TYR A 53 15.47 -33.65 -33.06
N SER A 54 14.36 -33.11 -33.55
CA SER A 54 13.67 -31.99 -32.92
C SER A 54 12.94 -32.42 -31.66
N LEU A 55 12.87 -31.51 -30.69
CA LEU A 55 12.08 -31.66 -29.47
C LEU A 55 11.36 -30.35 -29.13
N GLY A 56 10.26 -30.48 -28.42
CA GLY A 56 9.57 -29.39 -27.73
C GLY A 56 9.61 -29.59 -26.22
N GLY A 57 9.55 -28.51 -25.46
CA GLY A 57 9.63 -28.56 -24.01
C GLY A 57 8.82 -27.49 -23.29
N LEU A 58 8.43 -27.81 -22.07
CA LEU A 58 7.80 -26.92 -21.10
C LEU A 58 8.66 -26.86 -19.85
N SER A 59 8.92 -25.67 -19.34
CA SER A 59 9.55 -25.50 -18.03
C SER A 59 8.60 -24.82 -17.05
N LEU A 60 8.60 -25.29 -15.81
CA LEU A 60 8.06 -24.57 -14.67
C LEU A 60 9.17 -24.42 -13.64
N SER A 61 9.54 -23.20 -13.31
CA SER A 61 10.58 -22.91 -12.33
C SER A 61 10.04 -22.02 -11.23
N ARG A 62 10.55 -22.23 -10.01
CA ARG A 62 10.28 -21.39 -8.85
C ARG A 62 11.59 -20.82 -8.31
N TYR A 63 11.63 -19.51 -8.19
CA TYR A 63 12.69 -18.79 -7.48
C TYR A 63 12.59 -19.12 -5.99
N ILE A 64 13.66 -19.68 -5.42
CA ILE A 64 13.76 -20.00 -3.99
C ILE A 64 14.76 -19.10 -3.26
N GLY A 65 15.62 -18.39 -4.00
CA GLY A 65 16.54 -17.39 -3.47
C GLY A 65 17.04 -16.45 -4.55
N SER A 66 17.91 -15.51 -4.18
CA SER A 66 18.49 -14.52 -5.12
C SER A 66 19.29 -15.17 -6.27
N HIS A 67 19.90 -16.32 -6.00
CA HIS A 67 20.70 -17.08 -6.96
C HIS A 67 20.14 -18.48 -7.26
N PHE A 68 19.12 -18.96 -6.54
CA PHE A 68 18.70 -20.36 -6.60
C PHE A 68 17.27 -20.53 -7.07
N ASP A 69 17.07 -21.47 -8.00
CA ASP A 69 15.75 -21.88 -8.49
C ASP A 69 15.61 -23.40 -8.51
N VAL A 70 14.38 -23.87 -8.33
CA VAL A 70 14.00 -25.25 -8.63
C VAL A 70 13.21 -25.25 -9.94
N SER A 71 13.58 -26.10 -10.89
CA SER A 71 12.95 -26.16 -12.22
C SER A 71 12.53 -27.57 -12.57
N LEU A 72 11.25 -27.75 -12.86
CA LEU A 72 10.73 -28.90 -13.59
C LEU A 72 10.84 -28.60 -15.10
N PHE A 73 11.41 -29.50 -15.87
CA PHE A 73 11.51 -29.40 -17.32
C PHE A 73 10.98 -30.68 -17.97
N ALA A 74 9.86 -30.56 -18.66
CA ALA A 74 9.23 -31.66 -19.39
C ALA A 74 9.46 -31.48 -20.89
N THR A 75 9.88 -32.53 -21.58
CA THR A 75 10.14 -32.47 -23.03
C THR A 75 9.56 -33.67 -23.76
N LYS A 76 9.27 -33.47 -25.04
CA LYS A 76 8.82 -34.52 -25.94
C LYS A 76 9.47 -34.32 -27.29
N GLY A 77 9.95 -35.42 -27.88
CA GLY A 77 10.63 -35.36 -29.16
C GLY A 77 10.89 -36.75 -29.71
N ALA A 78 11.79 -36.81 -30.68
CA ALA A 78 12.38 -38.05 -31.16
C ALA A 78 13.87 -38.07 -30.84
N VAL A 79 14.44 -39.26 -30.78
CA VAL A 79 15.88 -39.48 -30.69
C VAL A 79 16.24 -40.73 -31.48
N GLY A 80 17.48 -40.83 -31.90
CA GLY A 80 17.95 -41.94 -32.71
C GLY A 80 19.37 -41.73 -33.18
N PHE A 81 19.90 -42.73 -33.88
CA PHE A 81 21.10 -42.60 -34.68
C PHE A 81 20.89 -43.23 -36.06
N ASN A 82 21.70 -42.83 -37.03
CA ASN A 82 21.68 -43.39 -38.37
C ASN A 82 23.10 -43.49 -38.92
N ARG A 83 23.62 -44.70 -39.02
CA ARG A 83 24.97 -45.02 -39.55
C ARG A 83 24.87 -46.22 -40.51
N PRO A 84 25.87 -46.44 -41.38
CA PRO A 84 25.91 -47.64 -42.22
C PRO A 84 25.88 -48.96 -41.42
N ALA A 85 26.37 -48.94 -40.18
CA ALA A 85 26.40 -50.09 -39.27
C ALA A 85 25.04 -50.36 -38.56
N GLY A 86 24.09 -49.43 -38.61
CA GLY A 86 22.79 -49.56 -37.93
C GLY A 86 22.01 -48.26 -37.83
N ASN A 87 20.73 -48.35 -37.49
CA ASN A 87 19.92 -47.17 -37.17
C ASN A 87 18.85 -47.51 -36.12
N PHE A 88 18.46 -46.52 -35.33
CA PHE A 88 17.19 -46.54 -34.61
C PHE A 88 16.59 -45.14 -34.57
N LYS A 89 15.27 -45.10 -34.36
CA LYS A 89 14.54 -43.88 -34.05
C LYS A 89 13.41 -44.22 -33.09
N SER A 90 13.29 -43.45 -32.01
CA SER A 90 12.20 -43.57 -31.04
C SER A 90 11.68 -42.20 -30.64
N ASN A 91 10.38 -42.11 -30.36
CA ASN A 91 9.87 -40.94 -29.64
C ASN A 91 10.09 -41.12 -28.15
N PHE A 92 10.35 -40.00 -27.47
CA PHE A 92 10.49 -39.98 -26.03
C PHE A 92 9.66 -38.85 -25.42
N THR A 93 9.30 -39.03 -24.16
CA THR A 93 8.82 -37.99 -23.26
C THR A 93 9.69 -38.00 -22.01
N ALA A 94 10.31 -36.89 -21.66
CA ALA A 94 11.17 -36.79 -20.50
C ALA A 94 10.65 -35.76 -19.50
N ALA A 95 10.91 -35.98 -18.21
CA ALA A 95 10.68 -35.00 -17.16
C ALA A 95 11.91 -34.96 -16.24
N MET A 96 12.45 -33.77 -16.01
CA MET A 96 13.65 -33.53 -15.20
C MET A 96 13.36 -32.49 -14.12
N LEU A 97 13.76 -32.79 -12.89
CA LEU A 97 13.80 -31.83 -11.80
C LEU A 97 15.24 -31.36 -11.60
N ASN A 98 15.47 -30.06 -11.80
CA ASN A 98 16.80 -29.45 -11.77
C ASN A 98 16.87 -28.38 -10.68
N PHE A 99 17.94 -28.42 -9.90
CA PHE A 99 18.37 -27.30 -9.06
C PHE A 99 19.28 -26.40 -9.89
N ARG A 100 18.90 -25.13 -10.02
CA ARG A 100 19.58 -24.14 -10.84
C ARG A 100 20.26 -23.10 -9.96
N PHE A 101 21.54 -22.85 -10.24
CA PHE A 101 22.30 -21.73 -9.68
C PHE A 101 22.53 -20.67 -10.75
N ASN A 102 21.96 -19.49 -10.56
CA ASN A 102 22.17 -18.32 -11.38
C ASN A 102 23.43 -17.59 -10.90
N ILE A 103 24.42 -17.48 -11.76
CA ILE A 103 25.72 -16.86 -11.43
C ILE A 103 25.52 -15.36 -11.14
N LEU A 104 24.65 -14.70 -11.90
CA LEU A 104 24.32 -13.28 -11.73
C LEU A 104 22.94 -13.08 -11.09
N GLY A 105 22.84 -12.01 -10.31
CA GLY A 105 21.64 -11.64 -9.56
C GLY A 105 20.44 -11.32 -10.47
N PRO A 106 19.23 -11.21 -9.88
CA PRO A 106 17.98 -11.11 -10.61
C PRO A 106 17.81 -9.83 -11.41
N ARG A 107 18.65 -8.80 -11.23
CA ARG A 107 18.59 -7.54 -11.97
C ARG A 107 19.40 -7.53 -13.27
N SER A 108 20.40 -8.41 -13.43
CA SER A 108 21.25 -8.43 -14.63
C SER A 108 20.46 -8.69 -15.92
N ALA A 109 20.82 -8.02 -17.02
CA ALA A 109 20.17 -8.17 -18.33
C ALA A 109 20.43 -9.56 -18.96
N VAL A 110 21.62 -10.09 -18.71
CA VAL A 110 22.04 -11.45 -19.06
C VAL A 110 22.30 -12.20 -17.76
N ARG A 111 21.71 -13.39 -17.61
CA ARG A 111 21.85 -14.23 -16.41
C ARG A 111 22.30 -15.63 -16.81
N PRO A 112 23.62 -15.88 -16.82
CA PRO A 112 24.17 -17.22 -16.93
C PRO A 112 23.80 -18.07 -15.72
N TYR A 113 23.57 -19.35 -15.93
CA TYR A 113 23.27 -20.31 -14.89
C TYR A 113 23.86 -21.69 -15.20
N ILE A 114 24.06 -22.46 -14.15
CA ILE A 114 24.33 -23.89 -14.20
C ILE A 114 23.21 -24.63 -13.46
N PHE A 115 23.01 -25.90 -13.78
CA PHE A 115 22.05 -26.72 -13.07
C PHE A 115 22.50 -28.18 -12.98
N VAL A 116 21.96 -28.86 -11.98
CA VAL A 116 22.10 -30.30 -11.76
C VAL A 116 20.77 -30.87 -11.28
N GLY A 117 20.49 -32.12 -11.62
CA GLY A 117 19.22 -32.74 -11.33
C GLY A 117 19.17 -34.20 -11.76
N GLY A 118 17.94 -34.69 -11.84
CA GLY A 118 17.63 -36.02 -12.35
C GLY A 118 16.20 -36.09 -12.83
N GLY A 119 15.83 -37.21 -13.42
CA GLY A 119 14.54 -37.35 -14.07
C GLY A 119 14.29 -38.74 -14.62
N ALA A 120 13.34 -38.81 -15.55
CA ALA A 120 13.05 -40.03 -16.29
C ALA A 120 12.73 -39.70 -17.74
N MET A 121 13.11 -40.60 -18.66
CA MET A 121 12.75 -40.61 -20.07
C MET A 121 11.87 -41.81 -20.33
N LEU A 122 10.72 -41.60 -20.97
CA LEU A 122 9.79 -42.63 -21.37
C LEU A 122 9.79 -42.75 -22.88
N PHE A 123 9.98 -43.97 -23.39
CA PHE A 123 10.06 -44.27 -24.82
C PHE A 123 8.82 -45.02 -25.33
N ASP A 124 8.50 -44.82 -26.61
CA ASP A 124 7.41 -45.55 -27.28
C ASP A 124 7.72 -47.07 -27.41
N LYS A 125 6.67 -47.90 -27.43
CA LYS A 125 6.75 -49.38 -27.42
C LYS A 125 7.38 -50.00 -28.69
N ASN A 126 7.54 -49.26 -29.77
CA ASN A 126 7.95 -49.80 -31.08
C ASN A 126 9.47 -49.78 -31.30
N LEU A 127 10.24 -50.07 -30.26
CA LEU A 127 11.67 -50.27 -30.40
C LEU A 127 11.94 -51.76 -30.63
N ASN A 128 12.36 -52.12 -31.84
CA ASN A 128 12.76 -53.49 -32.21
C ASN A 128 13.99 -54.03 -31.42
N ILE A 129 14.48 -53.25 -30.46
CA ILE A 129 15.84 -53.36 -29.93
C ILE A 129 15.83 -53.53 -28.40
N SER A 130 14.86 -52.96 -27.66
CA SER A 130 14.82 -53.11 -26.20
C SER A 130 13.42 -52.92 -25.61
N GLU A 131 13.04 -53.81 -24.69
CA GLU A 131 11.70 -53.90 -24.09
C GLU A 131 11.45 -52.86 -22.97
N GLY A 132 12.52 -52.28 -22.41
CA GLY A 132 12.44 -51.25 -21.37
C GLY A 132 11.77 -49.98 -21.89
N ARG A 133 10.84 -49.41 -21.12
CA ARG A 133 10.11 -48.18 -21.50
C ARG A 133 10.59 -46.94 -20.78
N ILE A 134 11.35 -47.09 -19.70
CA ILE A 134 11.72 -46.00 -18.80
C ILE A 134 13.21 -46.07 -18.56
N ASP A 135 13.88 -44.96 -18.84
CA ASP A 135 15.29 -44.77 -18.51
C ASP A 135 15.34 -43.68 -17.44
N TYR A 136 16.00 -43.93 -16.32
CA TYR A 136 16.19 -42.92 -15.27
C TYR A 136 17.38 -42.04 -15.62
N ILE A 137 17.17 -40.72 -15.61
CA ILE A 137 18.20 -39.73 -15.87
C ILE A 137 18.91 -39.44 -14.55
N THR A 138 20.15 -39.91 -14.42
CA THR A 138 20.98 -39.76 -13.23
C THR A 138 22.47 -39.66 -13.61
N PRO A 139 23.06 -38.45 -13.74
CA PRO A 139 22.46 -37.11 -13.55
C PRO A 139 21.95 -36.45 -14.85
N SER A 140 21.09 -35.43 -14.69
CA SER A 140 20.92 -34.35 -15.66
C SER A 140 21.71 -33.12 -15.21
N PHE A 141 22.55 -32.55 -16.06
CA PHE A 141 23.28 -31.33 -15.73
C PHE A 141 23.54 -30.49 -16.97
N GLY A 142 23.91 -29.23 -16.77
CA GLY A 142 24.26 -28.36 -17.88
C GLY A 142 24.26 -26.90 -17.48
N GLY A 143 24.18 -26.06 -18.50
CA GLY A 143 24.23 -24.62 -18.36
C GLY A 143 23.30 -23.92 -19.31
N GLY A 144 23.05 -22.65 -19.03
CA GLY A 144 22.24 -21.82 -19.90
C GLY A 144 22.42 -20.34 -19.62
N ILE A 145 21.79 -19.55 -20.47
CA ILE A 145 21.79 -18.10 -20.38
C ILE A 145 20.35 -17.62 -20.53
N ASN A 146 19.89 -16.82 -19.57
CA ASN A 146 18.64 -16.07 -19.71
C ASN A 146 18.96 -14.64 -20.16
N PHE A 147 18.43 -14.26 -21.32
CA PHE A 147 18.44 -12.89 -21.83
C PHE A 147 17.11 -12.24 -21.52
N LYS A 148 17.11 -11.17 -20.74
CA LYS A 148 15.89 -10.42 -20.47
C LYS A 148 15.50 -9.59 -21.68
N MET A 149 14.28 -9.78 -22.14
CA MET A 149 13.68 -9.00 -23.23
C MET A 149 12.70 -7.95 -22.72
N GLY A 150 12.27 -8.05 -21.46
CA GLY A 150 11.40 -7.07 -20.80
C GLY A 150 11.15 -7.42 -19.32
N PRO A 151 10.15 -6.77 -18.66
CA PRO A 151 9.88 -6.95 -17.23
C PRO A 151 9.44 -8.37 -16.83
N SER A 152 8.84 -9.12 -17.76
CA SER A 152 8.34 -10.47 -17.52
C SER A 152 8.85 -11.51 -18.52
N VAL A 153 9.42 -11.11 -19.66
CA VAL A 153 9.78 -12.03 -20.76
C VAL A 153 11.30 -12.22 -20.85
N MET A 154 11.74 -13.47 -20.99
CA MET A 154 13.13 -13.82 -21.22
C MET A 154 13.28 -14.79 -22.39
N LEU A 155 14.33 -14.60 -23.19
CA LEU A 155 14.85 -15.64 -24.06
C LEU A 155 15.80 -16.52 -23.24
N ASN A 156 15.52 -17.81 -23.17
CA ASN A 156 16.37 -18.81 -22.54
C ASN A 156 17.12 -19.61 -23.60
N LEU A 157 18.44 -19.65 -23.49
CA LEU A 157 19.28 -20.64 -24.15
C LEU A 157 19.75 -21.64 -23.10
N ARG A 158 19.70 -22.93 -23.40
CA ARG A 158 20.06 -24.00 -22.47
C ARG A 158 20.64 -25.19 -23.21
N GLU A 159 21.68 -25.73 -22.62
CA GLU A 159 22.29 -26.99 -22.96
C GLU A 159 22.14 -27.98 -21.80
N THR A 160 21.71 -29.21 -22.09
CA THR A 160 21.46 -30.24 -21.09
C THR A 160 22.11 -31.55 -21.47
N PHE A 161 23.01 -32.04 -20.63
CA PHE A 161 23.54 -33.39 -20.65
C PHE A 161 22.70 -34.28 -19.76
N MET A 162 22.38 -35.47 -20.26
CA MET A 162 21.62 -36.48 -19.54
C MET A 162 22.37 -37.80 -19.67
N TYR A 163 22.75 -38.37 -18.53
CA TYR A 163 23.20 -39.75 -18.46
C TYR A 163 22.04 -40.62 -17.97
N THR A 164 21.84 -41.76 -18.62
CA THR A 164 20.84 -42.73 -18.18
C THR A 164 21.48 -43.94 -17.53
N ASN A 165 20.70 -44.60 -16.66
CA ASN A 165 21.11 -45.82 -15.97
C ASN A 165 20.97 -47.09 -16.83
N GLU A 166 20.28 -46.99 -17.97
CA GLU A 166 20.09 -48.07 -18.93
C GLU A 166 21.13 -47.98 -20.05
N ASP A 167 21.60 -49.14 -20.49
CA ASP A 167 22.64 -49.32 -21.51
C ASP A 167 22.09 -49.99 -22.79
N LYS A 168 20.82 -50.42 -22.77
CA LYS A 168 20.24 -51.31 -23.79
C LYS A 168 19.56 -50.56 -24.94
N ARG A 169 19.63 -49.23 -25.04
CA ARG A 169 18.72 -48.50 -25.94
C ARG A 169 19.09 -48.64 -27.41
N ASP A 170 20.35 -48.81 -27.72
CA ASP A 170 20.82 -49.15 -29.06
C ASP A 170 20.95 -50.66 -29.31
N GLY A 171 20.72 -51.49 -28.28
CA GLY A 171 20.71 -52.96 -28.40
C GLY A 171 22.07 -53.61 -28.20
N VAL A 172 23.08 -52.84 -27.83
CA VAL A 172 24.39 -53.32 -27.40
C VAL A 172 24.47 -53.13 -25.88
N ILE A 173 25.26 -53.95 -25.18
CA ILE A 173 25.43 -53.88 -23.70
C ILE A 173 26.93 -53.92 -23.39
N ALA A 174 27.75 -53.46 -24.33
CA ALA A 174 29.17 -53.75 -24.37
C ALA A 174 29.93 -52.44 -24.60
N GLY A 175 29.81 -51.52 -23.66
CA GLY A 175 30.58 -50.27 -23.67
C GLY A 175 30.01 -49.19 -22.75
N ASP A 176 29.76 -48.02 -23.34
CA ASP A 176 29.41 -46.79 -22.63
C ASP A 176 27.89 -46.66 -22.48
N ASN A 177 27.42 -46.40 -21.25
CA ASN A 177 26.02 -46.10 -21.00
C ASN A 177 25.46 -45.01 -21.93
N ASP A 178 24.20 -45.19 -22.31
CA ASP A 178 23.45 -44.23 -23.11
C ASP A 178 23.43 -42.83 -22.48
N ALA A 179 23.76 -41.84 -23.31
CA ALA A 179 23.81 -40.44 -22.93
C ALA A 179 23.20 -39.55 -24.02
N TYR A 180 22.68 -38.40 -23.60
CA TYR A 180 21.95 -37.49 -24.47
C TYR A 180 22.40 -36.05 -24.24
N LEU A 181 22.43 -35.28 -25.32
CA LEU A 181 22.74 -33.85 -25.29
C LEU A 181 21.61 -33.07 -25.96
N MET A 182 20.96 -32.19 -25.20
CA MET A 182 19.88 -31.33 -25.68
C MET A 182 20.34 -29.89 -25.82
N HIS A 183 20.06 -29.31 -26.98
CA HIS A 183 20.23 -27.90 -27.30
C HIS A 183 18.86 -27.26 -27.38
N THR A 184 18.54 -26.34 -26.48
CA THR A 184 17.21 -25.73 -26.40
C THR A 184 17.27 -24.22 -26.39
N VAL A 185 16.33 -23.63 -27.11
CA VAL A 185 16.00 -22.20 -27.04
C VAL A 185 14.53 -22.09 -26.66
N GLY A 186 14.21 -21.17 -25.76
CA GLY A 186 12.86 -21.00 -25.27
C GLY A 186 12.53 -19.58 -24.91
N VAL A 187 11.23 -19.27 -24.88
CA VAL A 187 10.70 -18.02 -24.34
C VAL A 187 10.08 -18.35 -23.00
N THR A 188 10.46 -17.61 -21.96
CA THR A 188 9.98 -17.83 -20.60
C THR A 188 9.39 -16.56 -20.01
N PHE A 189 8.41 -16.75 -19.15
CA PHE A 189 7.57 -15.71 -18.59
C PHE A 189 7.61 -15.78 -17.07
N ASN A 190 8.07 -14.72 -16.42
CA ASN A 190 8.00 -14.57 -14.97
C ASN A 190 6.63 -14.03 -14.55
N PHE A 191 6.03 -14.64 -13.55
CA PHE A 191 4.75 -14.27 -12.98
C PHE A 191 4.71 -14.46 -11.45
N GLY A 192 3.67 -13.91 -10.83
CA GLY A 192 3.52 -13.81 -9.38
C GLY A 192 3.56 -12.35 -8.92
N ASN A 193 2.80 -12.04 -7.86
CA ASN A 193 2.76 -10.71 -7.27
C ASN A 193 3.41 -10.74 -5.89
N LYS A 194 3.84 -9.57 -5.44
CA LYS A 194 4.06 -9.36 -4.00
C LYS A 194 2.73 -9.60 -3.28
N LYS A 195 2.79 -10.19 -2.08
CA LYS A 195 1.65 -10.17 -1.18
C LYS A 195 1.53 -8.74 -0.64
N ASP A 196 0.34 -8.19 -0.76
CA ASP A 196 -0.06 -6.84 -0.37
C ASP A 196 -1.52 -6.98 0.11
N ALA A 197 -1.69 -7.02 1.42
CA ALA A 197 -2.91 -7.47 2.08
C ALA A 197 -4.00 -6.40 2.09
N ASP A 198 -3.65 -5.17 2.39
CA ASP A 198 -4.52 -3.99 2.46
C ASP A 198 -4.59 -3.23 1.13
N LYS A 199 -3.69 -3.53 0.19
CA LYS A 199 -3.65 -3.02 -1.19
C LYS A 199 -3.33 -1.53 -1.25
N ASP A 200 -2.50 -1.07 -0.34
CA ASP A 200 -1.97 0.29 -0.32
C ASP A 200 -0.83 0.50 -1.36
N GLY A 201 -0.36 -0.58 -1.98
CA GLY A 201 0.69 -0.59 -2.99
C GLY A 201 2.08 -0.92 -2.44
N ILE A 202 2.21 -1.11 -1.12
CA ILE A 202 3.39 -1.57 -0.42
C ILE A 202 3.18 -3.03 -0.03
N SER A 203 4.17 -3.89 -0.33
CA SER A 203 4.01 -5.30 0.03
C SER A 203 4.11 -5.50 1.54
N ASP A 204 3.39 -6.49 2.09
CA ASP A 204 3.41 -6.90 3.50
C ASP A 204 4.83 -6.99 4.13
N LYS A 205 5.85 -7.33 3.33
CA LYS A 205 7.25 -7.44 3.79
C LYS A 205 7.87 -6.09 4.17
N TYR A 206 7.43 -5.01 3.54
CA TYR A 206 7.96 -3.65 3.69
C TYR A 206 6.95 -2.68 4.30
N ASP A 207 5.73 -3.15 4.51
CA ASP A 207 4.63 -2.41 5.08
C ASP A 207 4.69 -2.44 6.61
N LYS A 208 4.69 -1.27 7.23
CA LYS A 208 4.68 -1.05 8.67
C LYS A 208 3.27 -0.80 9.21
N CYS A 209 2.31 -0.54 8.34
CA CYS A 209 0.94 -0.17 8.63
C CYS A 209 -0.02 -1.08 7.85
N PRO A 210 -0.11 -2.38 8.23
CA PRO A 210 -0.74 -3.46 7.43
C PRO A 210 -2.26 -3.40 7.26
N ASP A 211 -2.89 -2.34 7.76
CA ASP A 211 -4.34 -2.14 7.79
C ASP A 211 -4.71 -0.75 7.22
N THR A 212 -3.90 -0.22 6.30
CA THR A 212 -4.17 1.08 5.71
C THR A 212 -5.43 1.01 4.83
N PRO A 213 -6.41 1.92 5.01
CA PRO A 213 -7.62 1.88 4.22
C PRO A 213 -7.34 2.03 2.71
N PRO A 214 -8.04 1.29 1.84
CA PRO A 214 -7.82 1.36 0.40
C PRO A 214 -8.02 2.77 -0.15
N GLY A 215 -7.07 3.23 -0.97
CA GLY A 215 -7.12 4.53 -1.63
C GLY A 215 -6.54 5.70 -0.83
N ILE A 216 -6.07 5.45 0.40
CA ILE A 216 -5.31 6.44 1.18
C ILE A 216 -3.89 6.53 0.64
N ALA A 217 -3.37 7.76 0.56
CA ALA A 217 -1.99 7.99 0.19
C ALA A 217 -1.06 7.54 1.33
N VAL A 218 -0.09 6.70 1.00
CA VAL A 218 0.90 6.17 1.95
C VAL A 218 2.31 6.61 1.62
N ASP A 219 3.17 6.60 2.63
CA ASP A 219 4.59 6.78 2.50
C ASP A 219 5.29 5.52 1.97
N LYS A 220 6.64 5.53 1.94
CA LYS A 220 7.43 4.38 1.44
C LYS A 220 7.36 3.14 2.33
N THR A 221 6.74 3.25 3.50
CA THR A 221 6.60 2.21 4.50
C THR A 221 5.16 1.75 4.69
N GLY A 222 4.23 2.18 3.82
CA GLY A 222 2.83 1.78 3.86
C GLY A 222 1.99 2.52 4.90
N CYS A 223 2.58 3.51 5.58
CA CYS A 223 1.85 4.29 6.57
C CYS A 223 1.18 5.51 5.94
N PRO A 224 -0.05 5.87 6.37
CA PRO A 224 -0.72 7.08 5.92
C PRO A 224 0.17 8.32 6.07
N LEU A 225 0.04 9.26 5.14
CA LEU A 225 0.74 10.54 5.24
C LEU A 225 0.25 11.32 6.48
N ASP A 226 1.20 11.97 7.13
CA ASP A 226 1.05 12.84 8.29
C ASP A 226 2.02 14.01 8.06
N LYS A 227 1.49 15.11 7.54
CA LYS A 227 2.26 16.20 6.95
C LYS A 227 2.87 17.11 8.00
N ASP A 228 2.15 17.37 9.09
CA ASP A 228 2.61 18.22 10.19
C ASP A 228 3.22 17.42 11.35
N ALA A 229 3.19 16.09 11.26
CA ALA A 229 3.84 15.15 12.16
C ALA A 229 3.29 15.17 13.59
N ASP A 230 1.99 15.41 13.75
CA ASP A 230 1.31 15.43 15.04
C ASP A 230 0.79 14.04 15.49
N GLY A 231 0.89 13.04 14.61
CA GLY A 231 0.47 11.66 14.84
C GLY A 231 -0.99 11.37 14.46
N VAL A 232 -1.69 12.33 13.84
CA VAL A 232 -2.97 12.18 13.17
C VAL A 232 -2.72 12.18 11.67
N ALA A 233 -3.21 11.15 10.98
CA ALA A 233 -2.98 11.06 9.55
C ALA A 233 -3.80 12.11 8.78
N ASP A 234 -3.25 12.67 7.69
CA ASP A 234 -3.83 13.75 6.89
C ASP A 234 -5.29 13.50 6.48
N TYR A 235 -5.68 12.24 6.26
CA TYR A 235 -7.03 11.88 5.81
C TYR A 235 -8.10 11.93 6.91
N ILE A 236 -7.70 11.99 8.18
CA ILE A 236 -8.56 12.14 9.36
C ILE A 236 -8.25 13.41 10.17
N ASP A 237 -7.21 14.14 9.77
CA ASP A 237 -6.82 15.40 10.35
C ASP A 237 -7.71 16.55 9.83
N GLU A 238 -8.28 17.33 10.75
CA GLU A 238 -9.05 18.53 10.39
C GLU A 238 -8.18 19.79 10.22
N CYS A 239 -6.90 19.72 10.57
CA CYS A 239 -5.90 20.77 10.51
C CYS A 239 -4.53 20.28 9.95
N PRO A 240 -4.48 19.63 8.77
CA PRO A 240 -3.32 18.86 8.25
C PRO A 240 -2.04 19.66 7.93
N ASP A 241 -2.04 20.97 8.19
CA ASP A 241 -0.92 21.87 7.93
C ASP A 241 -0.28 22.38 9.24
N VAL A 242 -0.89 22.13 10.40
CA VAL A 242 -0.52 22.71 11.68
C VAL A 242 -0.74 21.68 12.78
N ALA A 243 0.38 21.20 13.33
CA ALA A 243 0.37 20.16 14.34
C ALA A 243 -0.55 20.49 15.52
N GLY A 244 -1.42 19.56 15.87
CA GLY A 244 -2.37 19.70 16.96
C GLY A 244 -2.42 18.51 17.89
N VAL A 245 -3.57 18.36 18.55
CA VAL A 245 -3.79 17.28 19.51
C VAL A 245 -4.80 16.28 18.99
N LYS A 246 -4.53 14.99 19.23
CA LYS A 246 -5.37 13.88 18.78
C LYS A 246 -6.82 13.96 19.28
N SER A 247 -7.06 14.52 20.46
CA SER A 247 -8.42 14.73 21.01
C SER A 247 -9.26 15.69 20.16
N LEU A 248 -8.62 16.59 19.43
CA LEU A 248 -9.24 17.60 18.58
C LEU A 248 -8.98 17.34 17.10
N LYS A 249 -8.78 16.05 16.76
CA LYS A 249 -8.55 15.57 15.38
C LYS A 249 -7.44 16.32 14.64
N GLY A 250 -6.31 16.51 15.32
CA GLY A 250 -5.11 17.11 14.76
C GLY A 250 -5.11 18.65 14.77
N CYS A 251 -6.13 19.28 15.36
CA CYS A 251 -6.14 20.73 15.50
C CYS A 251 -5.43 21.22 16.76
N PRO A 252 -4.73 22.37 16.69
CA PRO A 252 -4.07 22.98 17.84
C PRO A 252 -5.10 23.51 18.86
N ASP A 253 -4.67 23.54 20.12
CA ASP A 253 -5.38 24.05 21.29
C ASP A 253 -4.32 24.73 22.17
N LYS A 254 -4.18 26.03 21.99
CA LYS A 254 -3.04 26.81 22.47
C LYS A 254 -3.08 27.04 23.97
N ASP A 255 -4.25 27.27 24.53
CA ASP A 255 -4.44 27.49 25.97
C ASP A 255 -4.84 26.23 26.74
N GLY A 256 -5.19 25.15 26.04
CA GLY A 256 -5.42 23.82 26.60
C GLY A 256 -6.79 23.66 27.25
N ASP A 257 -7.79 24.44 26.83
CA ASP A 257 -9.14 24.41 27.39
C ASP A 257 -10.06 23.33 26.78
N GLY A 258 -9.60 22.66 25.73
CA GLY A 258 -10.32 21.62 25.01
C GLY A 258 -11.16 22.12 23.85
N VAL A 259 -11.06 23.39 23.47
CA VAL A 259 -11.61 23.97 22.24
C VAL A 259 -10.45 24.23 21.27
N ALA A 260 -10.53 23.68 20.06
CA ALA A 260 -9.48 23.92 19.06
C ALA A 260 -9.41 25.40 18.68
N ASP A 261 -8.21 25.95 18.47
CA ASP A 261 -7.96 27.37 18.17
C ASP A 261 -8.88 27.93 17.05
N LYS A 262 -9.20 27.11 16.04
CA LYS A 262 -10.07 27.49 14.91
C LYS A 262 -11.54 27.70 15.31
N ASN A 263 -11.96 27.11 16.43
CA ASN A 263 -13.31 27.15 16.99
C ASN A 263 -13.36 27.96 18.29
N ASP A 264 -12.20 28.32 18.83
CA ASP A 264 -12.05 29.10 20.05
C ASP A 264 -12.19 30.59 19.75
N VAL A 265 -13.03 31.25 20.54
CA VAL A 265 -13.31 32.67 20.45
C VAL A 265 -12.30 33.49 21.27
N CYS A 266 -11.61 32.86 22.21
CA CYS A 266 -10.56 33.40 23.06
C CYS A 266 -9.30 32.51 23.09
N PRO A 267 -8.60 32.27 21.95
CA PRO A 267 -7.56 31.22 21.80
C PRO A 267 -6.27 31.35 22.64
N ASP A 268 -6.19 32.38 23.48
CA ASP A 268 -5.03 32.70 24.30
C ASP A 268 -5.31 32.55 25.81
N ILE A 269 -6.57 32.34 26.20
CA ILE A 269 -7.03 32.36 27.58
C ILE A 269 -8.12 31.31 27.76
N ALA A 270 -7.76 30.24 28.49
CA ALA A 270 -8.64 29.10 28.69
C ALA A 270 -10.03 29.48 29.23
N GLY A 271 -11.06 28.92 28.62
CA GLY A 271 -12.44 29.08 29.04
C GLY A 271 -13.27 27.80 28.92
N PRO A 272 -14.51 27.80 29.45
CA PRO A 272 -15.41 26.68 29.27
C PRO A 272 -15.84 26.50 27.80
N VAL A 273 -15.91 25.24 27.36
CA VAL A 273 -16.47 24.84 26.05
C VAL A 273 -17.87 25.43 25.80
N ALA A 274 -18.68 25.57 26.85
CA ALA A 274 -20.03 26.16 26.77
C ALA A 274 -20.03 27.61 26.27
N LEU A 275 -18.94 28.34 26.53
CA LEU A 275 -18.72 29.73 26.12
C LEU A 275 -17.71 29.85 24.97
N LYS A 276 -17.50 28.77 24.21
CA LYS A 276 -16.59 28.70 23.07
C LYS A 276 -15.16 29.12 23.41
N GLY A 277 -14.69 28.67 24.58
CA GLY A 277 -13.32 28.88 25.05
C GLY A 277 -13.05 30.23 25.70
N CYS A 278 -14.07 31.07 25.90
CA CYS A 278 -13.88 32.34 26.60
C CYS A 278 -14.07 32.22 28.12
N PRO A 279 -13.25 32.90 28.93
CA PRO A 279 -13.36 32.88 30.39
C PRO A 279 -14.66 33.53 30.87
N ASP A 280 -15.09 33.09 32.05
CA ASP A 280 -16.25 33.58 32.81
C ASP A 280 -15.83 33.62 34.28
N THR A 281 -15.43 34.81 34.71
CA THR A 281 -14.71 35.06 35.96
C THR A 281 -15.64 34.93 37.16
N ASP A 282 -16.87 35.43 37.06
CA ASP A 282 -17.86 35.41 38.15
C ASP A 282 -18.85 34.24 38.08
N LYS A 283 -18.87 33.50 36.97
CA LYS A 283 -19.64 32.28 36.72
C LYS A 283 -21.14 32.52 36.60
N ASP A 284 -21.55 33.66 36.08
CA ASP A 284 -22.95 33.95 35.78
C ASP A 284 -23.45 33.32 34.46
N GLY A 285 -22.53 32.77 33.66
CA GLY A 285 -22.82 32.13 32.38
C GLY A 285 -22.66 33.05 31.17
N ILE A 286 -22.10 34.24 31.35
CA ILE A 286 -21.74 35.19 30.30
C ILE A 286 -20.21 35.27 30.26
N ALA A 287 -19.62 35.22 29.07
CA ALA A 287 -18.17 35.35 28.97
C ALA A 287 -17.73 36.77 29.35
N ASP A 288 -16.57 36.92 29.98
CA ASP A 288 -16.01 38.21 30.46
C ASP A 288 -16.02 39.31 29.38
N ARG A 289 -15.86 38.91 28.10
CA ARG A 289 -15.86 39.83 26.96
C ARG A 289 -17.25 40.36 26.60
N ASP A 290 -18.27 39.57 26.88
CA ASP A 290 -19.68 39.87 26.60
C ASP A 290 -20.43 40.36 27.85
N ASP A 291 -19.78 40.32 29.01
CA ASP A 291 -20.26 40.79 30.31
C ASP A 291 -19.88 42.27 30.57
N ARG A 292 -20.85 43.06 31.04
CA ARG A 292 -20.63 44.46 31.46
C ARG A 292 -20.04 44.58 32.87
N CYS A 293 -20.20 43.56 33.70
CA CYS A 293 -19.75 43.50 35.07
C CYS A 293 -18.96 42.19 35.38
N PRO A 294 -17.82 41.91 34.70
CA PRO A 294 -17.17 40.59 34.68
C PRO A 294 -16.71 40.00 36.03
N ASP A 295 -16.68 40.81 37.08
CA ASP A 295 -16.21 40.42 38.42
C ASP A 295 -17.38 40.14 39.38
N VAL A 296 -18.63 40.39 38.98
CA VAL A 296 -19.81 40.34 39.85
C VAL A 296 -21.03 39.81 39.11
N ALA A 297 -21.42 38.58 39.45
CA ALA A 297 -22.47 37.86 38.74
C ALA A 297 -23.79 38.64 38.63
N GLY A 298 -24.36 38.64 37.43
CA GLY A 298 -25.65 39.25 37.15
C GLY A 298 -26.52 38.46 36.16
N PRO A 299 -27.76 38.89 35.93
CA PRO A 299 -28.65 38.28 34.96
C PRO A 299 -28.27 38.61 33.51
N LEU A 300 -28.59 37.69 32.60
CA LEU A 300 -28.43 37.86 31.14
C LEU A 300 -29.20 39.07 30.62
N GLU A 301 -30.38 39.35 31.18
CA GLU A 301 -31.22 40.49 30.81
C GLU A 301 -30.50 41.83 31.02
N LEU A 302 -29.58 41.89 31.98
CA LEU A 302 -28.79 43.08 32.33
C LEU A 302 -27.34 42.98 31.85
N LYS A 303 -27.04 42.01 30.97
CA LYS A 303 -25.70 41.73 30.43
C LYS A 303 -24.66 41.52 31.54
N GLY A 304 -25.02 40.72 32.53
CA GLY A 304 -24.14 40.27 33.62
C GLY A 304 -23.96 41.25 34.77
N CYS A 305 -24.66 42.39 34.77
CA CYS A 305 -24.62 43.30 35.92
C CYS A 305 -25.71 42.99 36.96
N PRO A 306 -25.38 43.01 38.27
CA PRO A 306 -26.35 42.78 39.34
C PRO A 306 -27.42 43.88 39.39
N ASP A 307 -28.56 43.53 39.97
CA ASP A 307 -29.70 44.42 40.27
C ASP A 307 -30.16 44.10 41.69
N THR A 308 -29.74 44.94 42.63
CA THR A 308 -29.86 44.71 44.07
C THR A 308 -31.28 44.90 44.58
N ASP A 309 -31.99 45.94 44.11
CA ASP A 309 -33.35 46.27 44.54
C ASP A 309 -34.46 45.69 43.65
N LYS A 310 -34.07 45.12 42.50
CA LYS A 310 -34.90 44.38 41.54
C LYS A 310 -35.92 45.26 40.85
N ASP A 311 -35.57 46.50 40.59
CA ASP A 311 -36.41 47.45 39.86
C ASP A 311 -36.29 47.30 38.32
N GLY A 312 -35.33 46.51 37.84
CA GLY A 312 -35.07 46.24 36.44
C GLY A 312 -33.95 47.09 35.83
N VAL A 313 -33.26 47.91 36.61
CA VAL A 313 -32.07 48.67 36.24
C VAL A 313 -30.86 48.10 36.98
N ALA A 314 -29.76 47.85 36.27
CA ALA A 314 -28.56 47.32 36.90
C ALA A 314 -27.96 48.33 37.89
N ASP A 315 -27.33 47.86 38.98
CA ASP A 315 -26.69 48.69 40.01
C ASP A 315 -25.69 49.71 39.42
N LEU A 316 -25.05 49.36 38.29
CA LEU A 316 -24.11 50.23 37.57
C LEU A 316 -24.80 51.43 36.89
N ASP A 317 -26.06 51.28 36.49
CA ASP A 317 -26.87 52.27 35.78
C ASP A 317 -27.91 52.95 36.70
N ASP A 318 -28.11 52.42 37.91
CA ASP A 318 -29.13 52.86 38.88
C ASP A 318 -28.64 54.02 39.76
N ARG A 319 -29.44 55.10 39.80
CA ARG A 319 -29.20 56.29 40.63
C ARG A 319 -29.98 56.26 41.94
N CYS A 320 -30.93 55.36 42.07
CA CYS A 320 -31.88 55.22 43.16
C CYS A 320 -31.84 53.77 43.71
N PRO A 321 -30.71 53.32 44.29
CA PRO A 321 -30.38 51.91 44.63
C PRO A 321 -31.23 51.24 45.71
N ASP A 322 -32.28 51.91 46.19
CA ASP A 322 -33.16 51.46 47.26
C ASP A 322 -34.64 51.61 46.83
N THR A 323 -34.93 51.50 45.53
CA THR A 323 -36.30 51.57 45.03
C THR A 323 -37.12 50.40 45.57
N LYS A 324 -38.33 50.72 46.06
CA LYS A 324 -39.23 49.71 46.63
C LYS A 324 -39.73 48.79 45.52
N ALA A 325 -39.70 47.49 45.79
CA ALA A 325 -40.23 46.47 44.90
C ALA A 325 -41.67 46.79 44.44
N GLY A 326 -41.88 46.77 43.13
CA GLY A 326 -43.17 47.01 42.48
C GLY A 326 -43.41 48.45 42.03
N PHE A 327 -42.54 49.41 42.38
CA PHE A 327 -42.59 50.76 41.83
C PHE A 327 -42.17 50.75 40.36
N LYS A 328 -42.85 51.54 39.53
CA LYS A 328 -42.38 51.81 38.17
C LYS A 328 -41.24 52.82 38.22
N VAL A 329 -40.14 52.48 37.57
CA VAL A 329 -38.94 53.30 37.49
C VAL A 329 -38.68 53.83 36.09
N ASP A 330 -37.93 54.91 36.02
CA ASP A 330 -37.37 55.41 34.77
C ASP A 330 -36.10 54.63 34.35
N ALA A 331 -35.44 55.08 33.29
CA ALA A 331 -34.21 54.43 32.79
C ALA A 331 -32.99 54.55 33.73
N MET A 332 -33.12 55.26 34.86
CA MET A 332 -32.08 55.46 35.87
C MET A 332 -32.43 54.81 37.20
N GLY A 333 -33.46 53.94 37.24
CA GLY A 333 -33.90 53.23 38.44
C GLY A 333 -34.69 54.10 39.43
N CYS A 334 -35.05 55.32 39.05
CA CYS A 334 -35.74 56.23 39.97
C CYS A 334 -37.27 56.11 39.85
N PRO A 335 -38.01 56.08 40.99
CA PRO A 335 -39.46 55.98 40.97
C PRO A 335 -40.11 57.18 40.27
N MET A 336 -41.12 56.91 39.46
CA MET A 336 -41.78 57.95 38.67
C MET A 336 -42.67 58.88 39.51
N ASP A 337 -42.61 60.17 39.20
CA ASP A 337 -43.50 61.26 39.65
C ASP A 337 -43.82 62.10 38.38
N ASN A 338 -44.96 61.80 37.73
CA ASN A 338 -45.24 62.35 36.40
C ASN A 338 -45.60 63.84 36.45
N ASP A 339 -46.31 64.28 37.49
CA ASP A 339 -46.84 65.63 37.62
C ASP A 339 -45.96 66.57 38.48
N LYS A 340 -44.96 66.00 39.15
CA LYS A 340 -43.92 66.68 39.90
C LYS A 340 -44.44 67.45 41.10
N ASP A 341 -45.50 66.96 41.72
CA ASP A 341 -46.07 67.54 42.93
C ASP A 341 -45.35 67.11 44.23
N GLY A 342 -44.41 66.16 44.10
CA GLY A 342 -43.61 65.62 45.20
C GLY A 342 -44.15 64.32 45.79
N LEU A 343 -45.23 63.75 45.24
CA LEU A 343 -45.69 62.39 45.48
C LEU A 343 -45.26 61.46 44.34
N LEU A 344 -44.78 60.28 44.69
CA LEU A 344 -44.51 59.24 43.69
C LEU A 344 -45.83 58.72 43.14
N ASN A 345 -45.85 58.32 41.87
CA ASN A 345 -47.04 57.84 41.16
C ASN A 345 -47.80 56.74 41.92
N GLU A 346 -47.10 55.84 42.63
CA GLU A 346 -47.72 54.74 43.38
C GLU A 346 -48.35 55.18 44.72
N ASP A 347 -47.95 56.35 45.24
CA ASP A 347 -48.50 56.96 46.44
C ASP A 347 -49.54 58.06 46.14
N ASP A 348 -49.70 58.42 44.86
CA ASP A 348 -50.58 59.47 44.35
C ASP A 348 -51.92 58.91 43.84
N ARG A 349 -53.03 59.53 44.26
CA ARG A 349 -54.39 59.19 43.77
C ARG A 349 -54.69 59.77 42.40
N CYS A 350 -53.97 60.81 42.00
CA CYS A 350 -54.12 61.51 40.74
C CYS A 350 -52.76 61.62 40.01
N PRO A 351 -52.10 60.50 39.62
CA PRO A 351 -50.67 60.47 39.22
C PRO A 351 -50.24 61.35 38.04
N ASP A 352 -51.17 62.02 37.38
CA ASP A 352 -50.93 62.86 36.20
C ASP A 352 -51.43 64.31 36.41
N ALA A 353 -51.79 64.72 37.64
CA ALA A 353 -52.41 66.00 37.94
C ALA A 353 -52.00 66.56 39.32
N ALA A 354 -51.09 67.53 39.30
CA ALA A 354 -50.44 68.05 40.49
C ALA A 354 -51.42 68.49 41.60
N GLY A 355 -51.18 67.99 42.81
CA GLY A 355 -52.01 68.20 43.98
C GLY A 355 -51.23 68.58 45.24
N PRO A 356 -51.93 68.93 46.34
CA PRO A 356 -51.28 69.10 47.64
C PRO A 356 -50.95 67.73 48.24
N VAL A 357 -49.68 67.51 48.60
CA VAL A 357 -49.16 66.29 49.26
C VAL A 357 -50.03 65.81 50.43
N SER A 358 -50.69 66.73 51.16
CA SER A 358 -51.56 66.41 52.30
C SER A 358 -52.84 65.64 51.94
N LEU A 359 -53.27 65.64 50.67
CA LEU A 359 -54.47 64.95 50.19
C LEU A 359 -54.17 63.70 49.37
N LYS A 360 -52.87 63.39 49.15
CA LYS A 360 -52.38 62.33 48.26
C LYS A 360 -52.78 62.55 46.79
N GLY A 361 -52.54 63.76 46.27
CA GLY A 361 -53.03 64.20 44.96
C GLY A 361 -54.37 64.89 45.04
#